data_AF-A0A9J7MB21-F1
#
_entry.id   AF-A0A9J7MB21-F1
#
_cell.length_a   1.000
_cell.length_b   1.000
_cell.length_c   1.000
_cell.angle_alpha   90.00
_cell.angle_beta   90.00
_cell.angle_gamma   90.00
#
_symmetry.space_group_name_H-M   'P 1'
#
loop_
_entity.id
_entity.type
_entity.pdbx_description
1 polymer ?
#
loop_
_entity_poly.entity_id
_entity_poly.type
_entity_poly.pdbx_seq_one_letter_code
_entity_poly.pdbx_strand_id
1 'polypeptide(L)'
;MEEGEGDFQGFRLTERMDSAANQHIVKTLRDEVMKEHGGPEKCPFSSAELKDAAKRYYRSKRDDQVRAQKGKYAEHRHSVKRNGRQQQKLARRRKAYNLARDSWSEKSRTRAEETLHKDFMSSESSDSEVEGPKTFKVRKLAWESGKMTKIKESLDAVVPLRGSPRIPSRELSDRKVPEGTPEWAISKRYQNGRAPATDVSELRLELDSE
;
A
#
# COMPACT_ATOMS: atom_id res chain seq x y z
N MET A 1 -29.50 -37.40 19.63
CA MET A 1 -28.03 -37.27 19.63
C MET A 1 -27.57 -37.80 18.29
N GLU A 2 -27.38 -36.91 17.33
CA GLU A 2 -26.65 -37.23 16.10
C GLU A 2 -25.31 -36.52 16.20
N GLU A 3 -24.28 -37.31 16.49
CA GLU A 3 -22.88 -36.90 16.44
C GLU A 3 -22.46 -36.85 14.98
N GLY A 4 -22.15 -35.64 14.51
CA GLY A 4 -21.66 -35.38 13.16
C GLY A 4 -20.44 -34.46 13.18
N GLU A 5 -19.52 -34.65 14.12
CA GLU A 5 -18.21 -33.98 14.14
C GLU A 5 -17.17 -34.84 13.42
N GLY A 6 -17.23 -34.82 12.09
CA GLY A 6 -16.07 -35.07 11.24
C GLY A 6 -15.34 -33.74 11.04
N ASP A 7 -14.62 -33.26 12.06
CA ASP A 7 -13.91 -31.98 12.03
C ASP A 7 -13.03 -31.87 10.77
N PHE A 8 -13.37 -30.92 9.90
CA PHE A 8 -12.52 -30.54 8.79
C PHE A 8 -11.21 -29.95 9.35
N GLN A 9 -10.19 -30.80 9.49
CA GLN A 9 -8.83 -30.34 9.67
C GLN A 9 -8.38 -29.70 8.36
N GLY A 10 -8.33 -28.36 8.34
CA GLY A 10 -7.86 -27.60 7.19
C GLY A 10 -6.45 -27.99 6.73
N PHE A 11 -5.95 -27.31 5.70
CA PHE A 11 -4.67 -27.65 5.08
C PHE A 11 -3.50 -27.86 6.07
N ARG A 12 -2.72 -28.92 5.85
CA ARG A 12 -1.44 -29.14 6.52
C ARG A 12 -0.38 -28.22 5.92
N LEU A 13 -0.12 -27.12 6.61
CA LEU A 13 0.75 -26.04 6.11
C LEU A 13 2.25 -26.37 6.18
N THR A 14 2.64 -27.38 6.96
CA THR A 14 4.01 -27.93 7.02
C THR A 14 4.37 -28.73 5.77
N GLU A 15 3.40 -29.37 5.14
CA GLU A 15 3.55 -30.14 3.90
C GLU A 15 3.38 -29.23 2.67
N ARG A 16 3.69 -29.72 1.47
CA ARG A 16 3.41 -28.99 0.21
C ARG A 16 1.94 -29.16 -0.20
N MET A 17 1.45 -28.28 -1.08
CA MET A 17 0.06 -28.31 -1.57
C MET A 17 -0.28 -29.59 -2.35
N ASP A 18 0.72 -30.17 -3.02
CA ASP A 18 0.63 -31.41 -3.80
C ASP A 18 0.78 -32.68 -2.96
N SER A 19 0.95 -32.57 -1.63
CA SER A 19 0.92 -33.72 -0.72
C SER A 19 -0.43 -34.45 -0.77
N ALA A 20 -0.40 -35.76 -0.53
CA ALA A 20 -1.62 -36.59 -0.52
C ALA A 20 -2.68 -36.05 0.45
N ALA A 21 -2.27 -35.59 1.64
CA ALA A 21 -3.16 -35.00 2.63
C ALA A 21 -3.84 -33.72 2.11
N ASN A 22 -3.06 -32.78 1.54
CA ASN A 22 -3.63 -31.53 1.03
C ASN A 22 -4.46 -31.74 -0.25
N GLN A 23 -4.10 -32.69 -1.12
CA GLN A 23 -4.93 -33.05 -2.28
C GLN A 23 -6.26 -33.68 -1.84
N HIS A 24 -6.26 -34.49 -0.78
CA HIS A 24 -7.49 -35.03 -0.19
C HIS A 24 -8.42 -33.91 0.33
N ILE A 25 -7.84 -32.89 0.99
CA ILE A 25 -8.58 -31.71 1.44
C ILE A 25 -9.20 -30.95 0.27
N VAL A 26 -8.45 -30.73 -0.83
CA VAL A 26 -9.00 -30.08 -2.04
C VAL A 26 -10.16 -30.88 -2.62
N LYS A 27 -10.01 -32.21 -2.70
CA LYS A 27 -11.05 -33.09 -3.23
C LYS A 27 -12.31 -33.00 -2.37
N THR A 28 -12.16 -33.09 -1.04
CA THR A 28 -13.27 -32.99 -0.08
C THR A 28 -13.99 -31.65 -0.17
N LEU A 29 -13.23 -30.54 -0.19
CA LEU A 29 -13.79 -29.19 -0.37
C LEU A 29 -14.59 -29.08 -1.68
N ARG A 30 -14.06 -29.61 -2.78
CA ARG A 30 -14.75 -29.60 -4.07
C ARG A 30 -16.05 -30.40 -4.01
N ASP A 31 -16.00 -31.60 -3.46
CA ASP A 31 -17.14 -32.51 -3.42
C ASP A 31 -18.27 -31.93 -2.53
N GLU A 32 -17.92 -31.28 -1.41
CA GLU A 32 -18.89 -30.57 -0.55
C GLU A 32 -19.50 -29.34 -1.23
N VAL A 33 -18.69 -28.49 -1.87
CA VAL A 33 -19.22 -27.31 -2.60
C VAL A 33 -20.15 -27.75 -3.74
N MET A 34 -19.81 -28.81 -4.47
CA MET A 34 -20.68 -29.36 -5.51
C MET A 34 -21.99 -29.90 -4.92
N LYS A 35 -21.93 -30.57 -3.77
CA LYS A 35 -23.11 -31.08 -3.07
C LYS A 35 -24.03 -29.95 -2.61
N GLU A 36 -23.48 -28.87 -2.05
CA GLU A 36 -24.22 -27.68 -1.62
C GLU A 36 -24.98 -27.02 -2.78
N HIS A 37 -24.38 -27.00 -3.96
CA HIS A 37 -25.03 -26.50 -5.18
C HIS A 37 -25.96 -27.51 -5.87
N GLY A 38 -26.23 -28.68 -5.27
CA GLY A 38 -27.15 -29.67 -5.83
C GLY A 38 -26.56 -30.55 -6.93
N GLY A 39 -25.23 -30.71 -6.95
CA GLY A 39 -24.50 -31.57 -7.85
C GLY A 39 -23.58 -30.82 -8.83
N PRO A 40 -22.71 -31.55 -9.55
CA PRO A 40 -21.73 -30.95 -10.46
C PRO A 40 -22.36 -30.19 -11.62
N GLU A 41 -23.58 -30.55 -12.05
CA GLU A 41 -24.29 -29.88 -13.16
C GLU A 41 -24.90 -28.54 -12.76
N LYS A 42 -25.19 -28.34 -11.47
CA LYS A 42 -25.82 -27.12 -10.93
C LYS A 42 -24.82 -26.19 -10.26
N CYS A 43 -23.58 -26.65 -10.04
CA CYS A 43 -22.53 -25.84 -9.46
C CYS A 43 -22.07 -24.74 -10.45
N PRO A 44 -22.10 -23.46 -10.05
CA PRO A 44 -21.65 -22.37 -10.91
C PRO A 44 -20.12 -22.34 -11.08
N PHE A 45 -19.39 -23.13 -10.29
CA PHE A 45 -17.92 -23.16 -10.29
C PHE A 45 -17.40 -24.45 -10.93
N SER A 46 -16.48 -24.29 -11.86
CA SER A 46 -15.75 -25.41 -12.45
C SER A 46 -14.80 -26.07 -11.43
N SER A 47 -14.47 -27.34 -11.67
CA SER A 47 -13.46 -28.06 -10.87
C SER A 47 -12.10 -27.34 -10.85
N ALA A 48 -11.75 -26.65 -11.94
CA ALA A 48 -10.50 -25.89 -12.05
C ALA A 48 -10.53 -24.65 -11.15
N GLU A 49 -11.64 -23.91 -11.13
CA GLU A 49 -11.82 -22.72 -10.29
C GLU A 49 -11.79 -23.09 -8.80
N LEU A 50 -12.46 -24.17 -8.40
CA LEU A 50 -12.43 -24.66 -7.01
C LEU A 50 -11.01 -25.08 -6.59
N LYS A 51 -10.29 -25.77 -7.47
CA LYS A 51 -8.89 -26.16 -7.24
C LYS A 51 -7.98 -24.93 -7.12
N ASP A 52 -8.17 -23.92 -7.95
CA ASP A 52 -7.36 -22.70 -7.91
C ASP A 52 -7.69 -21.82 -6.71
N ALA A 53 -8.96 -21.72 -6.32
CA ALA A 53 -9.39 -21.08 -5.08
C ALA A 53 -8.73 -21.76 -3.87
N ALA A 54 -8.77 -23.10 -3.80
CA ALA A 54 -8.12 -23.86 -2.74
C ALA A 54 -6.60 -23.64 -2.68
N LYS A 55 -5.92 -23.61 -3.84
CA LYS A 55 -4.48 -23.26 -3.92
C LYS A 55 -4.18 -21.83 -3.46
N ARG A 56 -5.03 -20.86 -3.77
CA ARG A 56 -4.87 -19.47 -3.31
C ARG A 56 -5.03 -19.38 -1.79
N TYR A 57 -6.05 -20.05 -1.25
CA TYR A 57 -6.28 -20.12 0.19
C TYR A 57 -5.11 -20.78 0.94
N TYR A 58 -4.67 -21.95 0.47
CA TYR A 58 -3.49 -22.63 1.01
C TYR A 58 -2.26 -21.72 1.06
N ARG A 59 -1.95 -21.06 -0.07
CA ARG A 59 -0.81 -20.12 -0.16
C ARG A 59 -0.94 -18.99 0.86
N SER A 60 -2.12 -18.38 0.96
CA SER A 60 -2.38 -17.33 1.95
C SER A 60 -2.11 -17.81 3.37
N LYS A 61 -2.63 -18.99 3.75
CA LYS A 61 -2.45 -19.55 5.11
C LYS A 61 -0.99 -19.92 5.38
N ARG A 62 -0.29 -20.49 4.40
CA ARG A 62 1.13 -20.80 4.50
C ARG A 62 1.96 -19.53 4.67
N ASP A 63 1.67 -18.48 3.90
CA ASP A 63 2.36 -17.20 4.02
C ASP A 63 2.11 -16.55 5.39
N ASP A 64 0.90 -16.66 5.94
CA ASP A 64 0.57 -16.20 7.29
C ASP A 64 1.39 -16.96 8.35
N GLN A 65 1.46 -18.29 8.25
CA GLN A 65 2.26 -19.12 9.16
C GLN A 65 3.76 -18.78 9.09
N VAL A 66 4.30 -18.65 7.88
CA VAL A 66 5.71 -18.27 7.66
C VAL A 66 5.98 -16.87 8.22
N ARG A 67 5.05 -15.92 8.06
CA ARG A 67 5.17 -14.57 8.63
C ARG A 67 5.12 -14.59 10.15
N ALA A 68 4.27 -15.42 10.76
CA ALA A 68 4.20 -15.61 12.20
C ALA A 68 5.51 -16.22 12.75
N GLN A 69 6.00 -17.31 12.15
CA GLN A 69 7.26 -17.96 12.54
C GLN A 69 8.47 -17.03 12.44
N LYS A 70 8.50 -16.15 11.43
CA LYS A 70 9.59 -15.18 11.24
C LYS A 70 9.45 -13.91 12.09
N GLY A 71 8.38 -13.79 12.90
CA GLY A 71 8.11 -12.57 13.67
C GLY A 71 7.77 -11.32 12.82
N LYS A 72 7.52 -11.48 11.51
CA LYS A 72 7.34 -10.37 10.56
C LYS A 72 5.90 -9.87 10.43
N TYR A 73 5.00 -10.35 11.29
CA TYR A 73 3.58 -10.02 11.20
C TYR A 73 3.32 -8.52 11.42
N ALA A 74 3.96 -7.94 12.44
CA ALA A 74 3.85 -6.51 12.74
C ALA A 74 4.37 -5.65 11.57
N GLU A 75 5.57 -5.95 11.07
CA GLU A 75 6.18 -5.25 9.92
C GLU A 75 5.28 -5.30 8.68
N HIS A 76 4.73 -6.48 8.36
CA HIS A 76 3.82 -6.65 7.25
C HIS A 76 2.55 -5.81 7.42
N ARG A 77 1.92 -5.86 8.61
CA ARG A 77 0.74 -5.04 8.94
C ARG A 77 1.04 -3.55 8.81
N HIS A 78 2.20 -3.10 9.28
CA HIS A 78 2.64 -1.71 9.12
C HIS A 78 2.85 -1.34 7.66
N SER A 79 3.47 -2.22 6.87
CA SER A 79 3.71 -2.04 5.44
C SER A 79 2.40 -1.93 4.64
N VAL A 80 1.45 -2.85 4.87
CA VAL A 80 0.12 -2.84 4.23
C VAL A 80 -0.62 -1.56 4.57
N LYS A 81 -0.68 -1.18 5.85
CA LYS A 81 -1.31 0.07 6.29
C LYS A 81 -0.64 1.30 5.64
N ARG A 82 0.69 1.34 5.57
CA ARG A 82 1.46 2.43 4.94
C ARG A 82 1.16 2.52 3.45
N ASN A 83 1.16 1.39 2.74
CA ASN A 83 0.82 1.32 1.32
C ASN A 83 -0.62 1.79 1.06
N GLY A 84 -1.58 1.33 1.87
CA GLY A 84 -2.98 1.77 1.77
C GLY A 84 -3.13 3.29 1.92
N ARG A 85 -2.44 3.89 2.91
CA ARG A 85 -2.42 5.36 3.08
C ARG A 85 -1.83 6.09 1.88
N GLN A 86 -0.73 5.59 1.31
CA GLN A 86 -0.13 6.16 0.10
C GLN A 86 -1.08 6.10 -1.10
N GLN A 87 -1.78 4.98 -1.30
CA GLN A 87 -2.76 4.86 -2.37
C GLN A 87 -3.96 5.78 -2.17
N GLN A 88 -4.47 5.90 -0.93
CA GLN A 88 -5.54 6.85 -0.62
C GLN A 88 -5.12 8.31 -0.88
N LYS A 89 -3.88 8.68 -0.51
CA LYS A 89 -3.31 10.00 -0.80
C LYS A 89 -3.22 10.25 -2.31
N LEU A 90 -2.73 9.27 -3.08
CA LEU A 90 -2.66 9.36 -4.53
C LEU A 90 -4.05 9.49 -5.16
N ALA A 91 -5.01 8.66 -4.76
CA ALA A 91 -6.38 8.71 -5.26
C ALA A 91 -7.03 10.07 -4.98
N ARG A 92 -6.83 10.63 -3.79
CA ARG A 92 -7.31 11.97 -3.43
C ARG A 92 -6.71 13.05 -4.32
N ARG A 93 -5.39 13.01 -4.56
CA ARG A 93 -4.71 13.97 -5.42
C ARG A 93 -5.11 13.84 -6.90
N ARG A 94 -5.36 12.63 -7.39
CA ARG A 94 -5.94 12.43 -8.73
C ARG A 94 -7.34 13.02 -8.84
N LYS A 95 -8.17 12.85 -7.81
CA LYS A 95 -9.48 13.51 -7.73
C LYS A 95 -9.34 15.03 -7.74
N ALA A 96 -8.42 15.59 -6.94
CA ALA A 96 -8.14 17.02 -6.91
C ALA A 96 -7.66 17.54 -8.28
N TYR A 97 -6.79 16.80 -8.95
CA TYR A 97 -6.31 17.14 -10.29
C TYR A 97 -7.47 17.22 -11.28
N ASN A 98 -8.34 16.20 -11.33
CA ASN A 98 -9.50 16.21 -12.22
C ASN A 98 -10.46 17.38 -11.97
N LEU A 99 -10.57 17.86 -10.73
CA LEU A 99 -11.41 19.01 -10.36
C LEU A 99 -10.78 20.35 -10.71
N ALA A 100 -9.45 20.46 -10.62
CA ALA A 100 -8.74 21.74 -10.74
C ALA A 100 -8.03 21.93 -12.08
N ARG A 101 -7.84 20.88 -12.89
CA ARG A 101 -7.01 20.91 -14.11
C ARG A 101 -7.38 22.03 -15.07
N ASP A 102 -8.66 22.35 -15.22
CA ASP A 102 -9.13 23.35 -16.19
C ASP A 102 -8.75 24.78 -15.79
N SER A 103 -8.49 25.01 -14.49
CA SER A 103 -8.00 26.28 -13.96
C SER A 103 -6.47 26.42 -14.00
N TRP A 104 -5.75 25.37 -14.39
CA TRP A 104 -4.29 25.31 -14.32
C TRP A 104 -3.65 25.55 -15.68
N SER A 105 -2.49 26.21 -15.67
CA SER A 105 -1.65 26.33 -16.87
C SER A 105 -1.26 24.94 -17.40
N GLU A 106 -1.05 24.83 -18.71
CA GLU A 106 -0.57 23.58 -19.35
C GLU A 106 0.70 23.04 -18.66
N LYS A 107 1.67 23.92 -18.38
CA LYS A 107 2.89 23.57 -17.64
C LYS A 107 2.60 22.96 -16.27
N SER A 108 1.63 23.50 -15.52
CA SER A 108 1.26 22.95 -14.21
C SER A 108 0.54 21.60 -14.34
N ARG A 109 -0.26 21.43 -15.39
CA ARG A 109 -0.95 20.16 -15.69
C ARG A 109 0.04 19.05 -16.02
N THR A 110 0.95 19.28 -16.97
CA THR A 110 1.99 18.30 -17.34
C THR A 110 2.80 17.86 -16.13
N ARG A 111 3.23 18.81 -15.31
CA ARG A 111 3.99 18.54 -14.08
C ARG A 111 3.20 17.75 -13.04
N ALA A 112 1.89 18.00 -12.92
CA ALA A 112 1.04 17.24 -12.03
C ALA A 112 0.89 15.79 -12.54
N GLU A 113 0.68 15.60 -13.84
CA GLU A 113 0.56 14.28 -14.46
C GLU A 113 1.84 13.45 -14.27
N GLU A 114 3.01 14.04 -14.49
CA GLU A 114 4.32 13.41 -14.26
C GLU A 114 4.52 12.96 -12.80
N THR A 115 3.93 13.67 -11.83
CA THR A 115 4.16 13.43 -10.39
C THR A 115 3.02 12.70 -9.69
N LEU A 116 1.91 12.41 -10.37
CA LEU A 116 0.77 11.63 -9.83
C LEU A 116 1.02 10.11 -9.87
N HIS A 117 2.18 9.71 -9.33
CA HIS A 117 2.56 8.32 -9.07
C HIS A 117 2.78 8.07 -7.58
N LYS A 118 2.70 6.80 -7.17
CA LYS A 118 2.93 6.38 -5.78
C LYS A 118 4.33 6.75 -5.28
N ASP A 119 5.32 6.78 -6.18
CA ASP A 119 6.70 7.01 -5.80
C ASP A 119 6.98 8.44 -5.35
N PHE A 120 6.20 9.38 -5.87
CA PHE A 120 6.23 10.78 -5.47
C PHE A 120 5.39 11.06 -4.21
N MET A 121 4.71 10.07 -3.61
CA MET A 121 3.88 10.32 -2.42
C MET A 121 4.71 10.27 -1.13
N SER A 122 4.52 11.24 -0.24
CA SER A 122 5.19 11.26 1.07
C SER A 122 4.78 10.07 1.95
N SER A 123 5.75 9.55 2.71
CA SER A 123 5.57 8.43 3.63
C SER A 123 4.92 8.88 4.93
N GLU A 124 3.94 8.12 5.40
CA GLU A 124 3.25 8.37 6.69
C GLU A 124 3.58 7.24 7.67
N SER A 125 4.27 7.58 8.75
CA SER A 125 4.46 6.71 9.92
C SER A 125 3.42 7.06 10.99
N SER A 126 2.82 6.04 11.59
CA SER A 126 1.99 6.24 12.77
C SER A 126 2.92 6.41 13.96
N ASP A 127 2.76 7.49 14.71
CA ASP A 127 3.43 7.64 15.99
C ASP A 127 2.52 6.94 17.01
N SER A 128 2.98 5.80 17.54
CA SER A 128 2.36 5.03 18.62
C SER A 128 1.04 4.25 18.34
N GLU A 129 1.00 3.00 18.83
CA GLU A 129 -0.21 2.27 19.21
C GLU A 129 -0.54 2.56 20.70
N VAL A 130 -0.40 3.81 21.14
CA VAL A 130 -0.71 4.23 22.52
C VAL A 130 -2.09 4.89 22.51
N GLU A 131 -2.91 4.57 23.51
CA GLU A 131 -4.28 5.08 23.68
C GLU A 131 -4.30 6.61 23.66
N GLY A 132 -4.71 7.17 22.52
CA GLY A 132 -4.78 8.61 22.27
C GLY A 132 -5.33 8.89 20.88
N PRO A 133 -5.68 10.16 20.57
CA PRO A 133 -6.10 10.53 19.24
C PRO A 133 -4.98 10.19 18.25
N LYS A 134 -5.27 9.28 17.31
CA LYS A 134 -4.30 8.84 16.30
C LYS A 134 -3.77 10.04 15.53
N THR A 135 -2.52 10.41 15.78
CA THR A 135 -1.78 11.42 15.00
C THR A 135 -0.81 10.70 14.07
N PHE A 136 -0.62 11.23 12.86
CA PHE A 136 0.30 10.66 11.89
C PHE A 136 1.47 11.60 11.63
N LYS A 137 2.69 11.07 11.64
CA LYS A 137 3.88 11.79 11.22
C LYS A 137 4.09 11.64 9.72
N VAL A 138 4.25 12.76 9.02
CA VAL A 138 4.51 12.80 7.58
C VAL A 138 5.99 13.11 7.36
N ARG A 139 6.74 12.17 6.82
CA ARG A 139 8.14 12.38 6.41
C ARG A 139 8.19 12.89 4.97
N LYS A 140 8.80 14.05 4.75
CA LYS A 140 9.01 14.62 3.40
C LYS A 140 10.07 13.83 2.65
N LEU A 141 9.98 13.78 1.32
CA LEU A 141 11.02 13.17 0.50
C LEU A 141 12.22 14.13 0.48
N ALA A 142 13.40 13.64 0.83
CA ALA A 142 14.58 14.52 0.92
C ALA A 142 15.01 15.10 -0.45
N TRP A 143 14.73 14.38 -1.53
CA TRP A 143 15.03 14.79 -2.90
C TRP A 143 13.94 15.62 -3.58
N GLU A 144 12.79 15.80 -2.94
CA GLU A 144 11.67 16.51 -3.55
C GLU A 144 11.97 18.01 -3.69
N SER A 145 11.75 18.56 -4.88
CA SER A 145 11.90 19.99 -5.13
C SER A 145 10.75 20.82 -4.53
N GLY A 146 10.99 22.12 -4.36
CA GLY A 146 9.96 23.06 -3.95
C GLY A 146 8.81 23.18 -4.93
N LYS A 147 9.10 23.06 -6.23
CA LYS A 147 8.09 23.09 -7.30
C LYS A 147 7.12 21.91 -7.16
N MET A 148 7.64 20.71 -6.91
CA MET A 148 6.81 19.51 -6.71
C MET A 148 6.01 19.61 -5.40
N THR A 149 6.63 20.15 -4.34
CA THR A 149 5.95 20.41 -3.07
C THR A 149 4.75 21.34 -3.26
N LYS A 150 4.94 22.48 -3.94
CA LYS A 150 3.88 23.46 -4.23
C LYS A 150 2.72 22.85 -5.01
N ILE A 151 3.00 22.04 -6.05
CA ILE A 151 1.95 21.36 -6.82
C ILE A 151 1.12 20.44 -5.94
N LYS A 152 1.78 19.64 -5.09
CA LYS A 152 1.10 18.73 -4.18
C LYS A 152 0.27 19.45 -3.12
N GLU A 153 0.77 20.56 -2.58
CA GLU A 153 0.04 21.40 -1.63
C GLU A 153 -1.20 22.00 -2.28
N SER A 154 -1.10 22.48 -3.53
CA SER A 154 -2.27 22.94 -4.30
C SER A 154 -3.32 21.83 -4.50
N LEU A 155 -2.90 20.59 -4.79
CA LEU A 155 -3.83 19.45 -4.89
C LEU A 155 -4.47 19.11 -3.54
N ASP A 156 -3.69 19.14 -2.46
CA ASP A 156 -4.19 18.88 -1.11
C ASP A 156 -5.14 19.98 -0.62
N ALA A 157 -5.02 21.22 -1.12
CA ALA A 157 -5.95 22.32 -0.83
C ALA A 157 -7.33 22.13 -1.51
N VAL A 158 -7.37 21.60 -2.73
CA VAL A 158 -8.63 21.34 -3.47
C VAL A 158 -9.44 20.23 -2.82
N VAL A 159 -8.78 19.15 -2.40
CA VAL A 159 -9.44 18.05 -1.66
C VAL A 159 -8.70 17.83 -0.34
N PRO A 160 -9.07 18.59 0.71
CA PRO A 160 -8.42 18.47 2.00
C PRO A 160 -8.72 17.12 2.63
N LEU A 161 -7.75 16.67 3.41
CA LEU A 161 -7.81 15.39 4.07
C LEU A 161 -8.66 15.48 5.35
N ARG A 162 -9.69 14.64 5.44
CA ARG A 162 -10.58 14.56 6.61
C ARG A 162 -10.04 13.57 7.65
N GLY A 163 -10.31 13.83 8.93
CA GLY A 163 -9.99 12.96 10.06
C GLY A 163 -8.68 13.33 10.77
N SER A 164 -7.97 12.33 11.26
CA SER A 164 -6.77 12.46 12.11
C SER A 164 -5.75 13.50 11.61
N PRO A 165 -5.22 14.36 12.49
CA PRO A 165 -4.23 15.35 12.09
C PRO A 165 -2.93 14.67 11.64
N ARG A 166 -2.29 15.29 10.66
CA ARG A 166 -0.98 14.87 10.14
C ARG A 166 0.03 15.94 10.46
N ILE A 167 1.02 15.56 11.25
CA ILE A 167 2.05 16.44 11.75
C ILE A 167 3.29 16.23 10.87
N PRO A 168 3.89 17.31 10.33
CA PRO A 168 5.18 17.21 9.65
C PRO A 168 6.22 16.62 10.60
N SER A 169 6.87 15.54 10.17
CA SER A 169 8.03 14.99 10.86
C SER A 169 9.25 15.90 10.64
N ARG A 170 10.14 16.00 11.64
CA ARG A 170 11.48 16.58 11.45
C ARG A 170 12.34 15.69 10.56
N GLU A 171 12.25 14.37 10.78
CA GLU A 171 12.96 13.39 9.96
C GLU A 171 12.42 13.33 8.53
N LEU A 172 13.35 13.23 7.58
CA LEU A 172 13.06 13.04 6.17
C LEU A 172 12.92 11.55 5.82
N SER A 173 12.29 11.28 4.68
CA SER A 173 12.16 9.94 4.14
C SER A 173 13.48 9.50 3.51
N ASP A 174 13.88 8.28 3.82
CA ASP A 174 15.02 7.53 3.26
C ASP A 174 14.79 7.02 1.83
N ARG A 175 13.67 7.37 1.20
CA ARG A 175 13.31 6.87 -0.13
C ARG A 175 14.20 7.49 -1.19
N LYS A 176 14.81 6.65 -2.01
CA LYS A 176 15.63 7.07 -3.15
C LYS A 176 14.79 7.74 -4.24
N VAL A 177 15.46 8.51 -5.09
CA VAL A 177 14.87 9.09 -6.30
C VAL A 177 14.43 7.95 -7.23
N PRO A 178 13.16 7.90 -7.65
CA PRO A 178 12.68 6.93 -8.62
C PRO A 178 13.35 7.11 -9.98
N GLU A 179 13.55 6.03 -10.72
CA GLU A 179 14.04 6.08 -12.09
C GLU A 179 13.07 6.87 -12.98
N GLY A 180 13.60 7.69 -13.90
CA GLY A 180 12.79 8.53 -14.78
C GLY A 180 12.15 9.75 -14.09
N THR A 181 12.58 10.11 -12.87
CA THR A 181 12.10 11.33 -12.21
C THR A 181 12.51 12.57 -13.00
N PRO A 182 11.57 13.46 -13.37
CA PRO A 182 11.91 14.71 -14.05
C PRO A 182 12.84 15.58 -13.22
N GLU A 183 13.84 16.22 -13.83
CA GLU A 183 14.82 17.03 -13.12
C GLU A 183 14.16 18.13 -12.27
N TRP A 184 13.11 18.77 -12.78
CA TRP A 184 12.41 19.84 -12.07
C TRP A 184 11.78 19.38 -10.74
N ALA A 185 11.51 18.08 -10.60
CA ALA A 185 10.95 17.46 -9.40
C ALA A 185 12.01 17.08 -8.35
N ILE A 186 13.30 17.14 -8.73
CA ILE A 186 14.45 16.87 -7.87
C ILE A 186 14.98 18.19 -7.32
N SER A 187 15.31 18.25 -6.03
CA SER A 187 15.92 19.43 -5.42
C SER A 187 17.33 19.68 -5.98
N LYS A 188 17.73 20.95 -6.10
CA LYS A 188 19.08 21.32 -6.60
C LYS A 188 20.20 20.65 -5.81
N ARG A 189 20.02 20.46 -4.50
CA ARG A 189 20.97 19.74 -3.64
C ARG A 189 21.28 18.34 -4.19
N TYR A 190 20.24 17.58 -4.54
CA TYR A 190 20.39 16.24 -5.09
C TYR A 190 20.94 16.25 -6.52
N GLN A 191 20.54 17.22 -7.34
CA GLN A 191 21.10 17.39 -8.68
C GLN A 191 22.61 17.68 -8.64
N ASN A 192 23.06 18.47 -7.67
CA ASN A 192 24.45 18.86 -7.50
C ASN A 192 25.31 17.80 -6.77
N GLY A 193 24.76 16.60 -6.53
CA GLY A 193 25.48 15.52 -5.83
C GLY A 193 25.82 15.82 -4.38
N ARG A 194 25.17 16.81 -3.75
CA ARG A 194 25.36 17.10 -2.33
C ARG A 194 24.68 16.03 -1.47
N ALA A 195 25.22 15.84 -0.26
CA ALA A 195 24.64 14.97 0.73
C ALA A 195 23.15 15.32 0.95
N PRO A 196 22.28 14.30 1.12
CA PRO A 196 20.86 14.52 1.36
C PRO A 196 20.66 15.36 2.62
N ALA A 197 19.62 16.21 2.61
CA ALA A 197 19.22 16.89 3.84
C ALA A 197 18.90 15.86 4.92
N THR A 198 19.25 16.19 6.16
CA THR A 198 19.01 15.32 7.32
C THR A 198 17.76 15.70 8.10
N ASP A 199 17.34 16.96 8.02
CA ASP A 199 16.15 17.52 8.68
C ASP A 199 15.39 18.49 7.76
N VAL A 200 14.10 18.69 8.05
CA VAL A 200 13.20 19.61 7.32
C VAL A 200 13.64 21.08 7.42
N SER A 201 14.36 21.46 8.48
CA SER A 201 14.89 22.83 8.63
C SER A 201 15.82 23.22 7.49
N GLU A 202 16.70 22.31 7.06
CA GLU A 202 17.61 22.52 5.92
C GLU A 202 16.85 22.66 4.59
N LEU A 203 15.77 21.89 4.40
CA LEU A 203 14.94 22.01 3.20
C LEU A 203 14.19 23.34 3.15
N ARG A 204 13.73 23.86 4.29
CA ARG A 204 13.00 25.15 4.32
C ARG A 204 13.88 26.32 3.88
N LEU A 205 15.12 26.37 4.34
CA LEU A 205 16.08 27.42 3.94
C LEU A 205 16.32 27.42 2.42
N GLU A 206 16.33 26.24 1.79
CA GLU A 206 16.50 26.12 0.34
C GLU A 206 15.24 26.51 -0.44
N LEU A 207 14.05 26.21 0.08
CA LEU A 207 12.77 26.58 -0.54
C LEU A 207 12.56 28.09 -0.61
N ASP A 208 13.05 28.83 0.38
CA ASP A 208 12.97 30.29 0.42
C ASP A 208 14.02 30.96 -0.49
N SER A 209 14.97 30.19 -1.02
CA SER A 209 16.06 30.63 -1.90
C SER A 209 15.81 30.33 -3.39
N GLU A 210 14.69 29.67 -3.74
CA GLU A 210 14.32 29.23 -5.10
C GLU A 210 13.10 29.95 -5.70
#